data_AF-A0AAW9KLZ8-F1
#
_entry.id   AF-A0AAW9KLZ8-F1
#
_cell.length_a   1.000
_cell.length_b   1.000
_cell.length_c   1.000
_cell.angle_alpha   90.00
_cell.angle_beta   90.00
_cell.angle_gamma   90.00
#
_symmetry.space_group_name_H-M   'P 1'
#
loop_
_entity.id
_entity.type
_entity.pdbx_description
1 polymer ?
#
loop_
_entity_poly.entity_id
_entity_poly.type
_entity_poly.pdbx_seq_one_letter_code
_entity_poly.pdbx_strand_id
1 'polypeptide(L)' 'LPDRVKEEVLKTIPMKKIGEPKEVANLALFLSSNLSDYITGQVINVDGGMVML' A
#
# COMPACT_ATOMS: atom_id res chain seq x y z
N LEU A 1 -4.42 -17.54 -7.31
CA LEU A 1 -3.62 -18.05 -6.18
C LEU A 1 -4.40 -19.15 -5.47
N PRO A 2 -3.79 -20.30 -5.19
CA PRO A 2 -4.38 -21.31 -4.31
C PRO A 2 -4.70 -20.69 -2.94
N ASP A 3 -5.78 -21.14 -2.29
CA ASP A 3 -6.29 -20.49 -1.08
C ASP A 3 -5.27 -20.48 0.07
N ARG A 4 -4.53 -21.58 0.25
CA ARG A 4 -3.42 -21.65 1.21
C ARG A 4 -2.37 -20.55 1.00
N VAL A 5 -2.07 -20.19 -0.25
CA VAL A 5 -1.08 -19.14 -0.54
C VAL A 5 -1.64 -17.76 -0.18
N LYS A 6 -2.93 -17.52 -0.42
CA LYS A 6 -3.60 -16.27 -0.02
C LYS A 6 -3.61 -16.14 1.51
N GLU A 7 -3.91 -17.20 2.24
CA GLU A 7 -3.93 -17.20 3.70
C GLU A 7 -2.55 -16.88 4.30
N GLU A 8 -1.48 -17.47 3.78
CA GLU A 8 -0.13 -17.16 4.24
C GLU A 8 0.27 -15.70 3.94
N VAL A 9 -0.08 -15.17 2.77
CA VAL A 9 0.16 -13.76 2.44
C VAL A 9 -0.63 -12.83 3.37
N LEU A 10 -1.87 -13.17 3.70
CA LEU A 10 -2.66 -12.37 4.63
C LEU A 10 -2.06 -12.35 6.05
N LYS A 11 -1.33 -13.39 6.46
CA LYS A 11 -0.64 -13.39 7.76
C LYS A 11 0.47 -12.34 7.82
N THR A 12 1.16 -12.07 6.70
CA THR A 12 2.27 -11.10 6.65
C THR A 12 1.81 -9.65 6.54
N ILE A 13 0.54 -9.40 6.18
CA ILE A 13 -0.01 -8.05 6.07
C ILE A 13 -0.74 -7.68 7.38
N PRO A 14 -0.33 -6.62 8.11
CA PRO A 14 -1.03 -6.17 9.30
C PRO A 14 -2.51 -5.86 9.09
N MET A 15 -2.85 -5.21 7.97
CA MET A 15 -4.24 -4.89 7.61
C MET A 15 -5.09 -6.11 7.21
N LYS A 16 -4.52 -7.32 7.13
CA LYS A 16 -5.23 -8.55 6.71
C LYS A 16 -6.02 -8.38 5.41
N LYS A 17 -5.47 -7.60 4.49
CA LYS A 17 -6.08 -7.28 3.20
C LYS A 17 -5.02 -7.27 2.12
N ILE A 18 -5.29 -7.95 1.00
CA ILE A 18 -4.48 -7.84 -0.21
C ILE A 18 -4.81 -6.50 -0.88
N GLY A 19 -3.78 -5.69 -1.14
CA GLY A 19 -3.94 -4.43 -1.86
C GLY A 19 -4.41 -4.65 -3.30
N GLU A 20 -5.17 -3.70 -3.83
CA GLU A 20 -5.56 -3.65 -5.23
C GLU A 20 -4.82 -2.48 -5.91
N PRO A 21 -4.78 -2.42 -7.25
CA PRO A 21 -4.18 -1.31 -7.97
C PRO A 21 -4.73 0.07 -7.57
N LYS A 22 -5.98 0.12 -7.08
CA LYS A 22 -6.63 1.36 -6.64
C LYS A 22 -5.95 2.01 -5.44
N GLU A 23 -5.37 1.24 -4.51
CA GLU A 23 -4.68 1.81 -3.34
C GLU A 23 -3.43 2.61 -3.78
N VAL A 24 -2.68 2.11 -4.77
CA VAL A 24 -1.55 2.84 -5.36
C VAL A 24 -2.03 4.07 -6.14
N ALA A 25 -3.09 3.91 -6.95
CA ALA A 25 -3.66 5.00 -7.72
C ALA A 25 -4.15 6.16 -6.82
N ASN A 26 -4.76 5.85 -5.68
CA ASN A 26 -5.21 6.85 -4.72
C ASN A 26 -4.04 7.64 -4.12
N LEU A 27 -2.92 6.99 -3.78
CA LEU A 27 -1.72 7.71 -3.32
C LEU A 27 -1.17 8.60 -4.44
N ALA A 28 -1.07 8.08 -5.67
CA ALA A 28 -0.61 8.86 -6.82
C ALA A 28 -1.50 10.09 -7.06
N LEU A 29 -2.83 9.93 -6.95
CA LEU A 29 -3.77 11.03 -7.06
C LEU A 29 -3.53 12.08 -5.97
N PHE A 30 -3.39 11.66 -4.71
CA PHE A 30 -3.06 12.57 -3.61
C PHE A 30 -1.75 13.33 -3.87
N LEU A 31 -0.68 12.61 -4.25
CA LEU A 31 0.64 13.20 -4.54
C LEU A 31 0.64 14.12 -5.76
N SER A 32 -0.29 13.93 -6.69
CA SER A 32 -0.47 14.84 -7.84
C SER A 32 -1.28 16.09 -7.53
N SER A 33 -1.94 16.12 -6.36
CA SER A 33 -2.81 17.23 -5.95
C SER A 33 -2.07 18.25 -5.09
N ASN A 34 -2.63 19.46 -5.00
CA ASN A 34 -2.13 20.52 -4.12
C ASN A 34 -2.17 20.17 -2.62
N LEU A 35 -2.80 19.06 -2.22
CA LEU A 35 -2.84 18.62 -0.83
C LEU A 35 -1.49 18.09 -0.33
N SER A 36 -0.53 17.89 -1.24
CA SER A 36 0.79 17.30 -0.97
C SER A 36 1.95 18.20 -1.40
N ASP A 37 1.70 19.50 -1.54
CA ASP A 37 2.64 20.49 -2.12
C ASP A 37 3.99 20.62 -1.40
N TYR A 38 4.08 20.16 -0.16
CA TYR A 38 5.31 20.14 0.63
C TYR A 38 5.94 18.75 0.82
N ILE A 39 5.42 17.72 0.12
CA ILE A 39 5.94 16.35 0.18
C ILE A 39 6.86 16.11 -1.02
N THR A 40 8.16 15.96 -0.78
CA THR A 40 9.15 15.65 -1.82
C THR A 40 10.29 14.78 -1.29
N GLY A 41 10.94 14.05 -2.19
CA GLY A 41 12.09 13.18 -1.87
C GLY A 41 11.76 11.97 -0.98
N GLN A 42 10.48 11.63 -0.82
CA GLN A 42 10.04 10.53 0.05
C GLN A 42 9.77 9.25 -0.74
N VAL A 43 10.01 8.11 -0.10
CA VAL A 43 9.54 6.79 -0.53
C VAL A 43 8.39 6.41 0.38
N ILE A 44 7.20 6.19 -0.19
CA ILE A 44 5.98 5.90 0.58
C ILE A 44 5.52 4.47 0.27
N ASN A 45 5.45 3.63 1.30
CA ASN A 45 4.93 2.27 1.18
C ASN A 45 3.41 2.26 1.04
N VAL A 46 2.91 1.48 0.08
CA VAL A 46 1.47 1.20 -0.12
C VAL A 46 1.26 -0.30 -0.12
N ASP A 47 1.45 -0.94 1.04
CA ASP A 47 1.55 -2.40 1.15
C ASP A 47 0.72 -2.98 2.31
N GLY A 48 -0.15 -2.17 2.92
CA GLY A 48 -0.95 -2.57 4.07
C GLY A 48 -0.14 -2.81 5.35
N GLY A 49 1.09 -2.27 5.42
CA GLY A 49 2.00 -2.38 6.55
C GLY A 49 2.93 -3.59 6.46
N MET A 50 3.10 -4.20 5.28
CA MET A 50 3.94 -5.39 5.12
C MET A 50 5.41 -5.08 5.42
N VAL A 51 5.90 -3.89 5.04
CA VAL A 51 7.21 -3.38 5.44
C VAL A 51 7.02 -2.44 6.64
N MET A 52 7.57 -2.82 7.79
CA MET A 52 7.78 -1.92 8.94
C MET A 52 9.29 -1.77 9.14
N LEU A 53 9.82 -0.57 8.87
CA LEU A 53 11.16 -0.15 9.30
C LEU A 53 11.11 0.39 10.72
#